data_AF-A0A1D2WS06-F1
#
_entry.id   AF-A0A1D2WS06-F1
#
_cell.length_a   1.000
_cell.length_b   1.000
_cell.length_c   1.000
_cell.angle_alpha   90.00
_cell.angle_beta   90.00
_cell.angle_gamma   90.00
#
_symmetry.space_group_name_H-M   'P 1'
#
loop_
_entity.id
_entity.type
_entity.pdbx_description
1 polymer ?
#
loop_
_entity_poly.entity_id
_entity_poly.type
_entity_poly.pdbx_seq_one_letter_code
_entity_poly.pdbx_strand_id
1 'polypeptide(L)'
;MNNKSFWNRYASVYDKIIGNKINNNEMFNFILKYTGKDDRLIEAACGTGAFTCLLSPNLGEIIAFDYSEEMVKKAKNKTKNLNNVEVSVGDLNNINYEDNYFDVALAANVLHLLDKPETAISELTRVVKDNGIL
;
A
#
# COMPACT_ATOMS: atom_id res chain seq x y z
N MET A 1 -16.20 -2.16 -12.39
CA MET A 1 -15.62 -2.75 -13.64
C MET A 1 -14.34 -3.47 -13.26
N ASN A 2 -14.03 -4.67 -13.76
CA ASN A 2 -12.82 -5.41 -13.35
C ASN A 2 -11.54 -4.69 -13.85
N ASN A 3 -11.05 -3.73 -13.07
CA ASN A 3 -9.96 -2.82 -13.42
C ASN A 3 -8.57 -3.49 -13.44
N LYS A 4 -8.48 -4.79 -13.14
CA LYS A 4 -7.22 -5.54 -13.14
C LYS A 4 -6.51 -5.51 -14.50
N SER A 5 -7.24 -5.71 -15.60
CA SER A 5 -6.67 -5.69 -16.95
C SER A 5 -6.15 -4.30 -17.34
N PHE A 6 -6.85 -3.24 -16.95
CA PHE A 6 -6.42 -1.86 -17.14
C PHE A 6 -5.10 -1.60 -16.40
N TRP A 7 -5.04 -1.94 -15.10
CA TRP A 7 -3.84 -1.72 -14.28
C TRP A 7 -2.67 -2.59 -14.71
N ASN A 8 -2.91 -3.82 -15.18
CA ASN A 8 -1.86 -4.66 -15.77
C ASN A 8 -1.19 -3.96 -16.97
N ARG A 9 -1.99 -3.37 -17.87
CA ARG A 9 -1.46 -2.62 -19.03
C ARG A 9 -0.72 -1.35 -18.61
N TYR A 10 -1.29 -0.62 -17.64
CA TYR A 10 -0.78 0.69 -17.23
C TYR A 10 0.47 0.62 -16.34
N ALA A 11 0.73 -0.52 -15.70
CA ALA A 11 1.89 -0.74 -14.83
C ALA A 11 3.23 -0.38 -15.51
N SER A 12 3.36 -0.63 -16.81
CA SER A 12 4.56 -0.33 -17.60
C SER A 12 4.94 1.16 -17.62
N VAL A 13 3.95 2.06 -17.59
CA VAL A 13 4.12 3.52 -17.72
C VAL A 13 3.83 4.28 -16.43
N TYR A 14 3.25 3.62 -15.41
CA TYR A 14 2.80 4.25 -14.17
C TYR A 14 3.86 5.15 -13.52
N ASP A 15 5.09 4.64 -13.34
CA ASP A 15 6.18 5.39 -12.71
C ASP A 15 6.60 6.63 -13.52
N LYS A 16 6.48 6.61 -14.85
CA LYS A 16 6.81 7.77 -15.68
C LYS A 16 5.80 8.90 -15.51
N ILE A 17 4.57 8.55 -15.13
CA ILE A 17 3.44 9.47 -15.01
C ILE A 17 3.30 9.98 -13.57
N ILE A 18 3.56 9.11 -12.59
CA ILE A 18 3.31 9.35 -11.16
C ILE A 18 4.60 9.44 -10.33
N GLY A 19 5.67 8.73 -10.72
CA GLY A 19 6.79 8.34 -9.86
C GLY A 19 7.61 9.48 -9.25
N ASN A 20 7.69 10.65 -9.88
CA ASN A 20 8.49 11.77 -9.36
C ASN A 20 7.75 12.69 -8.36
N LYS A 21 6.48 12.43 -8.05
CA LYS A 21 5.67 13.32 -7.20
C LYS A 21 5.69 12.98 -5.71
N ILE A 22 6.33 11.89 -5.30
CA ILE A 22 6.13 11.32 -3.95
C ILE A 22 7.17 11.80 -2.92
N ASN A 23 8.41 12.11 -3.32
CA ASN A 23 9.50 12.44 -2.38
C ASN A 23 9.37 13.79 -1.65
N ASN A 24 8.37 14.63 -1.98
CA ASN A 24 8.00 15.86 -1.26
C ASN A 24 6.50 15.90 -0.95
N ASN A 25 5.87 14.72 -0.81
CA ASN A 25 4.43 14.64 -0.63
C ASN A 25 4.08 14.85 0.85
N GLU A 26 3.12 15.75 1.11
CA GLU A 26 2.56 15.99 2.44
C GLU A 26 2.10 14.69 3.12
N MET A 27 1.59 13.72 2.34
CA MET A 27 1.18 12.41 2.85
C MET A 27 2.35 11.60 3.39
N PHE A 28 3.53 11.63 2.76
CA PHE A 28 4.71 10.94 3.29
C PHE A 28 5.12 11.52 4.65
N ASN A 29 5.18 12.84 4.74
CA ASN A 29 5.51 13.53 6.00
C ASN A 29 4.44 13.30 7.07
N PHE A 30 3.17 13.24 6.68
CA PHE A 30 2.06 12.95 7.58
C PHE A 30 2.20 11.55 8.16
N ILE A 31 2.46 10.53 7.33
CA ILE A 31 2.67 9.15 7.79
C ILE A 31 3.82 9.13 8.79
N LEU A 32 5.01 9.63 8.41
CA LEU A 32 6.18 9.61 9.31
C LEU A 32 6.02 10.38 10.62
N LYS A 33 5.12 11.37 10.67
CA LYS A 33 4.82 12.09 11.91
C LYS A 33 4.14 11.21 12.95
N TYR A 34 3.39 10.20 12.52
CA TYR A 34 2.59 9.34 13.38
C TYR A 34 3.06 7.88 13.39
N THR A 35 4.21 7.58 12.77
CA THR A 35 4.76 6.22 12.70
C THR A 35 6.21 6.15 13.18
N GLY A 36 6.62 5.00 13.69
CA GLY A 36 7.97 4.71 14.18
C GLY A 36 8.59 3.43 13.63
N LYS A 37 9.85 3.20 14.01
CA LYS A 37 10.67 2.08 13.52
C LYS A 37 10.20 0.69 13.93
N ASP A 38 9.28 0.59 14.88
CA ASP A 38 8.73 -0.68 15.36
C ASP A 38 7.31 -0.94 14.79
N ASP A 39 6.75 0.02 14.05
CA ASP A 39 5.38 -0.07 13.54
C ASP A 39 5.29 -0.98 12.31
N ARG A 40 4.16 -1.68 12.23
CA ARG A 40 3.77 -2.49 11.08
C ARG A 40 2.77 -1.73 10.23
N LEU A 41 3.09 -1.54 8.96
CA LEU A 41 2.24 -0.86 8.00
C LEU A 41 1.66 -1.85 6.98
N ILE A 42 0.36 -1.76 6.73
CA ILE A 42 -0.28 -2.38 5.56
C ILE A 42 -0.52 -1.32 4.47
N GLU A 43 0.06 -1.52 3.29
CA GLU A 43 -0.15 -0.66 2.12
C GLU A 43 -1.08 -1.35 1.12
N ALA A 44 -2.28 -0.81 1.03
CA ALA A 44 -3.33 -1.24 0.13
C ALA A 44 -3.24 -0.56 -1.23
N ALA A 45 -3.31 -1.36 -2.30
CA ALA A 45 -3.12 -0.91 -3.68
C ALA A 45 -1.79 -0.16 -3.85
N CYS A 46 -0.71 -0.81 -3.46
CA CYS A 46 0.65 -0.24 -3.45
C CYS A 46 1.17 0.14 -4.86
N GLY A 47 0.47 -0.26 -5.93
CA GLY A 47 0.88 -0.07 -7.29
C GLY A 47 2.28 -0.64 -7.53
N THR A 48 3.17 0.21 -8.02
CA THR A 48 4.57 -0.15 -8.29
C THR A 48 5.48 -0.04 -7.05
N GLY A 49 4.93 0.16 -5.85
CA GLY A 49 5.66 0.18 -4.57
C GLY A 49 6.38 1.49 -4.25
N ALA A 50 5.88 2.63 -4.75
CA ALA A 50 6.58 3.91 -4.59
C ALA A 50 6.57 4.41 -3.13
N PHE A 51 5.43 4.36 -2.43
CA PHE A 51 5.37 4.66 -1.00
C PHE A 51 6.09 3.59 -0.19
N THR A 52 5.89 2.31 -0.53
CA THR A 52 6.60 1.18 0.07
C THR A 52 8.11 1.43 0.17
N CYS A 53 8.76 1.74 -0.96
CA CYS A 53 10.20 2.00 -1.00
C CYS A 53 10.62 3.22 -0.18
N LEU A 54 9.78 4.26 -0.16
CA LEU A 54 10.10 5.51 0.52
C LEU A 54 9.92 5.41 2.06
N LEU A 55 8.91 4.66 2.50
CA LEU A 55 8.57 4.49 3.91
C LEU A 55 9.43 3.41 4.60
N SER A 56 9.90 2.39 3.86
CA SER A 56 10.61 1.25 4.44
C SER A 56 11.76 1.59 5.39
N PRO A 57 12.58 2.64 5.18
CA PRO A 57 13.67 2.94 6.09
C PRO A 57 13.24 3.41 7.50
N ASN A 58 11.96 3.74 7.67
CA ASN A 58 11.41 4.36 8.89
C ASN A 58 10.42 3.45 9.64
N LEU A 59 10.15 2.24 9.14
CA LEU A 59 9.13 1.33 9.67
C LEU A 59 9.74 -0.04 9.98
N GLY A 60 9.09 -0.78 10.89
CA GLY A 60 9.54 -2.11 11.31
C GLY A 60 9.22 -3.17 10.26
N GLU A 61 8.00 -3.12 9.72
CA GLU A 61 7.50 -4.04 8.70
C GLU A 61 6.53 -3.33 7.76
N ILE A 62 6.58 -3.65 6.47
CA ILE A 62 5.59 -3.23 5.49
C ILE A 62 5.03 -4.45 4.76
N ILE A 63 3.72 -4.63 4.85
CA ILE A 63 2.96 -5.57 4.02
C ILE A 63 2.25 -4.77 2.94
N ALA A 64 2.73 -4.86 1.71
CA ALA A 64 2.16 -4.15 0.57
C ALA A 64 1.41 -5.12 -0.36
N PHE A 65 0.26 -4.73 -0.86
CA PHE A 65 -0.44 -5.53 -1.87
C PHE A 65 -1.14 -4.68 -2.92
N ASP A 66 -1.30 -5.26 -4.10
CA ASP A 66 -2.07 -4.67 -5.19
C ASP A 66 -2.86 -5.76 -5.92
N TYR A 67 -4.02 -5.40 -6.48
CA TYR A 67 -4.86 -6.34 -7.22
C TYR A 67 -4.26 -6.71 -8.60
N SER A 68 -3.39 -5.86 -9.14
CA SER A 68 -2.71 -6.02 -10.42
C SER A 68 -1.39 -6.81 -10.27
N GLU A 69 -1.29 -7.92 -11.00
CA GLU A 69 -0.10 -8.77 -11.01
C GLU A 69 1.13 -8.04 -11.58
N GLU A 70 0.93 -7.21 -12.60
CA GLU A 70 2.05 -6.45 -13.19
C GLU A 70 2.51 -5.28 -12.30
N MET A 71 1.60 -4.71 -11.49
CA MET A 71 1.96 -3.74 -10.45
C MET A 71 2.82 -4.42 -9.37
N VAL A 72 2.34 -5.53 -8.83
CA VAL A 72 3.05 -6.33 -7.81
C VAL A 72 4.42 -6.77 -8.31
N LYS A 73 4.52 -7.24 -9.56
CA LYS A 73 5.80 -7.63 -10.17
C LYS A 73 6.81 -6.49 -10.17
N LYS A 74 6.37 -5.27 -10.46
CA LYS A 74 7.23 -4.07 -10.40
C LYS A 74 7.59 -3.69 -8.97
N ALA A 75 6.62 -3.67 -8.07
CA ALA A 75 6.85 -3.42 -6.65
C ALA A 75 7.89 -4.40 -6.07
N LYS A 76 7.71 -5.71 -6.28
CA LYS A 76 8.69 -6.74 -5.89
C LYS A 76 10.10 -6.48 -6.42
N ASN A 77 10.23 -6.08 -7.69
CA ASN A 77 11.55 -5.78 -8.24
C ASN A 77 12.19 -4.53 -7.63
N LYS A 78 11.39 -3.51 -7.24
CA LYS A 78 11.91 -2.31 -6.57
C LYS A 78 12.26 -2.57 -5.11
N THR A 79 11.51 -3.44 -4.44
CA THR A 79 11.67 -3.73 -3.00
C THR A 79 12.58 -4.92 -2.71
N LYS A 80 13.11 -5.61 -3.73
CA LYS A 80 13.90 -6.87 -3.59
C LYS A 80 15.10 -6.83 -2.65
N ASN A 81 15.64 -5.64 -2.34
CA ASN A 81 16.78 -5.46 -1.45
C ASN A 81 16.37 -4.92 -0.06
N LEU A 82 15.06 -4.79 0.19
CA LEU A 82 14.49 -4.32 1.44
C LEU A 82 14.10 -5.56 2.26
N ASN A 83 14.62 -5.66 3.47
CA ASN A 83 14.44 -6.86 4.31
C ASN A 83 13.15 -6.83 5.13
N ASN A 84 12.48 -5.68 5.19
CA ASN A 84 11.29 -5.43 5.99
C ASN A 84 10.03 -5.24 5.15
N VAL A 85 10.03 -5.69 3.89
CA VAL A 85 8.92 -5.48 2.96
C VAL A 85 8.47 -6.81 2.37
N GLU A 86 7.21 -7.14 2.55
CA GLU A 86 6.52 -8.17 1.77
C GLU A 86 5.61 -7.51 0.74
N VAL A 87 5.59 -8.05 -0.49
CA VAL A 87 4.67 -7.61 -1.53
C VAL A 87 3.90 -8.80 -2.09
N SER A 88 2.57 -8.70 -2.17
CA SER A 88 1.71 -9.77 -2.68
C SER A 88 0.58 -9.26 -3.58
N VAL A 89 -0.06 -10.18 -4.31
CA VAL A 89 -1.32 -9.88 -5.01
C VAL A 89 -2.45 -10.07 -4.02
N GLY A 90 -3.31 -9.06 -3.87
CA GLY A 90 -4.40 -9.09 -2.88
C GLY A 90 -5.60 -8.25 -3.31
N ASP A 91 -6.76 -8.55 -2.73
CA ASP A 91 -7.99 -7.77 -2.90
C ASP A 91 -8.23 -6.95 -1.64
N LEU A 92 -8.43 -5.64 -1.83
CA LEU A 92 -8.68 -4.71 -0.75
C LEU A 92 -10.00 -4.98 -0.01
N ASN A 93 -10.94 -5.66 -0.66
CA ASN A 93 -12.23 -6.02 -0.07
C ASN A 93 -12.16 -7.30 0.79
N ASN A 94 -11.00 -7.96 0.84
CA ASN A 94 -10.80 -9.18 1.64
C ASN A 94 -9.31 -9.31 2.02
N ILE A 95 -8.93 -8.66 3.12
CA ILE A 95 -7.56 -8.62 3.60
C ILE A 95 -7.31 -9.84 4.49
N ASN A 96 -6.44 -10.74 4.02
CA ASN A 96 -6.12 -12.00 4.73
C ASN A 96 -5.11 -11.78 5.88
N TYR A 97 -5.51 -10.99 6.87
CA TYR A 97 -4.79 -10.73 8.11
C TYR A 97 -5.76 -10.70 9.29
N GLU A 98 -5.23 -10.97 10.48
CA GLU A 98 -5.98 -10.91 11.73
C GLU A 98 -6.40 -9.47 12.06
N ASP A 99 -7.46 -9.36 12.86
CA ASP A 99 -7.94 -8.08 13.38
C ASP A 99 -6.86 -7.44 14.27
N ASN A 100 -6.79 -6.11 14.29
CA ASN A 100 -5.85 -5.36 15.16
C ASN A 100 -4.37 -5.78 15.00
N TYR A 101 -3.93 -6.17 13.80
CA TYR A 101 -2.57 -6.62 13.55
C TYR A 101 -1.60 -5.47 13.25
N PHE A 102 -2.05 -4.47 12.48
CA PHE A 102 -1.23 -3.36 11.99
C PHE A 102 -1.34 -2.11 12.86
N ASP A 103 -0.24 -1.39 12.97
CA ASP A 103 -0.22 -0.06 13.60
C ASP A 103 -0.74 1.01 12.64
N VAL A 104 -0.56 0.79 11.33
CA VAL A 104 -0.86 1.75 10.27
C VAL A 104 -1.42 1.05 9.06
N ALA A 105 -2.48 1.61 8.47
CA ALA A 105 -2.92 1.27 7.13
C ALA A 105 -2.77 2.48 6.20
N LEU A 106 -2.44 2.22 4.94
CA LEU A 106 -2.30 3.23 3.90
C LEU A 106 -3.06 2.80 2.64
N ALA A 107 -4.01 3.62 2.19
CA ALA A 107 -4.75 3.43 0.93
C ALA A 107 -4.67 4.69 0.05
N ALA A 108 -3.52 4.89 -0.59
CA ALA A 108 -3.24 6.11 -1.35
C ALA A 108 -3.91 6.14 -2.72
N ASN A 109 -4.79 7.13 -2.98
CA ASN A 109 -5.43 7.37 -4.28
C ASN A 109 -6.17 6.16 -4.88
N VAL A 110 -6.73 5.28 -4.04
CA VAL A 110 -7.45 4.08 -4.51
C VAL A 110 -8.96 4.13 -4.27
N LEU A 111 -9.44 4.73 -3.17
CA LEU A 111 -10.84 4.58 -2.74
C LEU A 111 -11.87 5.03 -3.80
N HIS A 112 -11.57 6.10 -4.55
CA HIS A 112 -12.45 6.62 -5.61
C HIS A 112 -12.55 5.72 -6.85
N LEU A 113 -11.74 4.66 -6.93
CA LEU A 113 -11.72 3.69 -8.02
C LEU A 113 -12.47 2.39 -7.68
N LEU A 114 -12.91 2.25 -6.43
CA LEU A 114 -13.55 1.04 -5.92
C LEU A 114 -15.06 1.10 -6.15
N ASP A 115 -15.63 -0.05 -6.51
CA ASP A 115 -17.08 -0.21 -6.62
C ASP A 115 -17.76 -0.17 -5.22
N LYS A 116 -17.02 -0.53 -4.15
CA LYS A 116 -17.48 -0.59 -2.74
C LYS A 116 -16.44 -0.03 -1.76
N PRO A 117 -16.19 1.28 -1.76
CA PRO A 117 -15.16 1.88 -0.90
C PRO A 117 -15.41 1.65 0.60
N GLU A 118 -16.65 1.53 1.03
CA GLU A 118 -17.03 1.23 2.41
C GLU A 118 -16.56 -0.14 2.87
N THR A 119 -16.55 -1.14 1.99
CA THR A 119 -16.04 -2.49 2.32
C THR A 119 -14.53 -2.45 2.52
N ALA A 120 -13.81 -1.75 1.64
CA ALA A 120 -12.37 -1.54 1.77
C ALA A 120 -12.00 -0.78 3.05
N ILE A 121 -12.71 0.30 3.38
CA ILE A 121 -12.49 1.04 4.62
C ILE A 121 -12.75 0.14 5.83
N SER A 122 -13.82 -0.66 5.81
CA SER A 122 -14.12 -1.62 6.89
C SER A 122 -13.01 -2.65 7.08
N GLU A 123 -12.49 -3.22 5.99
CA GLU A 123 -11.40 -4.21 6.05
C GLU A 123 -10.10 -3.60 6.56
N LEU A 124 -9.74 -2.41 6.09
CA LEU A 124 -8.56 -1.69 6.58
C LEU A 124 -8.71 -1.33 8.06
N THR A 125 -9.89 -0.86 8.48
CA THR A 125 -10.17 -0.55 9.88
C THR A 125 -10.08 -1.80 10.75
N ARG A 126 -10.58 -2.94 10.28
CA ARG A 126 -10.56 -4.21 11.01
C ARG A 126 -9.14 -4.66 11.33
N VAL A 127 -8.22 -4.57 10.36
CA VAL A 127 -6.84 -5.07 10.52
C VAL A 127 -5.92 -4.08 11.25
N VAL A 128 -6.35 -2.82 11.41
CA VAL A 128 -5.62 -1.80 12.18
C VAL A 128 -6.01 -1.87 13.65
N LYS A 129 -5.05 -1.66 14.55
CA LYS A 129 -5.28 -1.60 16.00
C LYS A 129 -6.24 -0.47 16.37
N ASP A 130 -6.97 -0.60 17.48
CA ASP A 130 -7.86 0.46 18.01
C ASP A 130 -7.20 1.85 18.15
N ASN A 131 -5.89 1.90 18.41
CA ASN A 131 -5.09 3.14 18.52
C ASN A 131 -4.18 3.39 17.31
N GLY A 132 -4.35 2.61 16.24
CA GLY A 132 -3.61 2.73 14.99
C GLY A 132 -4.15 3.84 14.09
N ILE A 133 -3.51 4.00 12.94
CA ILE A 133 -3.79 5.08 11.98
C ILE A 133 -4.23 4.47 10.65
N LEU A 134 -5.22 5.08 10.01
CA LEU A 134 -5.70 4.78 8.66
C LEU A 134 -5.75 6.06 7.81
#